data_AF-A0A822G2K1-F1
#
_entry.id   AF-A0A822G2K1-F1
#
_cell.length_a   1.000
_cell.length_b   1.000
_cell.length_c   1.000
_cell.angle_alpha   90.00
_cell.angle_beta   90.00
_cell.angle_gamma   90.00
#
_symmetry.space_group_name_H-M   'P 1'
#
loop_
_entity.id
_entity.type
_entity.pdbx_description
1 polymer ?
#
loop_
_entity_poly.entity_id
_entity_poly.type
_entity_poly.pdbx_seq_one_letter_code
_entity_poly.pdbx_strand_id
1 'polypeptide(L)'
;GAARGIGCAIALRLAKDGFTVAVIDLEASSSDLQKVQQEIEEIGRKSIAITADVSDSESVEKMMQEAAQKLGISNAGIVDTKLLLDTTVEDWDTVFAVNMRDVFLCCKEAAKIMIKQ
;
A
#
# COMPACT_ATOMS: atom_id res chain seq x y z
N GLY A 1 1.44 -0.69 2.49
CA GLY A 1 2.70 -0.91 3.21
C GLY A 1 3.77 0.11 2.87
N ALA A 2 3.51 1.40 3.03
CA ALA A 2 4.45 2.49 2.75
C ALA A 2 5.03 3.15 4.02
N ALA A 3 4.54 2.80 5.22
CA ALA A 3 4.98 3.41 6.47
C ALA A 3 6.41 3.03 6.86
N ARG A 4 6.94 1.92 6.32
CA ARG A 4 8.29 1.43 6.65
C ARG A 4 8.90 0.55 5.56
N GLY A 5 10.16 0.18 5.75
CA GLY A 5 10.87 -0.81 4.93
C GLY A 5 10.96 -0.44 3.45
N ILE A 6 10.79 -1.43 2.58
CA ILE A 6 10.94 -1.27 1.13
C ILE A 6 9.89 -0.30 0.56
N GLY A 7 8.64 -0.35 1.03
CA GLY A 7 7.59 0.54 0.54
C GLY A 7 7.87 2.01 0.83
N CYS A 8 8.38 2.32 2.03
CA CYS A 8 8.85 3.67 2.37
C CYS A 8 10.01 4.10 1.45
N ALA A 9 11.02 3.25 1.28
CA ALA A 9 12.17 3.55 0.43
C ALA A 9 11.76 3.83 -1.03
N ILE A 10 10.82 3.05 -1.57
CA ILE A 10 10.25 3.25 -2.91
C ILE A 10 9.51 4.57 -2.98
N ALA A 11 8.64 4.88 -2.02
CA ALA A 11 7.85 6.11 -2.00
C ALA A 11 8.76 7.36 -1.98
N LEU A 12 9.76 7.37 -1.10
CA LEU A 12 10.74 8.44 -1.01
C LEU A 12 11.58 8.57 -2.28
N ARG A 13 11.95 7.44 -2.91
CA ARG A 13 12.70 7.46 -4.18
C ARG A 13 11.87 8.06 -5.31
N LEU A 14 10.64 7.61 -5.50
CA LEU A 14 9.72 8.13 -6.52
C LEU A 14 9.46 9.63 -6.31
N ALA A 15 9.31 10.06 -5.06
CA ALA A 15 9.16 11.49 -4.76
C ALA A 15 10.41 12.29 -5.17
N LYS A 16 11.62 11.80 -4.84
CA LYS A 16 12.88 12.44 -5.27
C LYS A 16 13.04 12.50 -6.80
N ASP A 17 12.48 11.53 -7.52
CA ASP A 17 12.45 11.51 -8.99
C ASP A 17 11.38 12.46 -9.58
N GLY A 18 10.61 13.16 -8.74
CA GLY A 18 9.66 14.19 -9.17
C GLY A 18 8.23 13.70 -9.35
N PHE A 19 7.87 12.54 -8.81
CA PHE A 19 6.50 12.03 -8.85
C PHE A 19 5.65 12.53 -7.67
N THR A 20 4.34 12.57 -7.87
CA THR A 20 3.36 12.71 -6.80
C THR A 20 2.96 11.31 -6.36
N VAL A 21 3.13 11.00 -5.08
CA VAL A 21 3.01 9.64 -4.55
C VAL A 21 1.86 9.59 -3.54
N ALA A 22 1.05 8.54 -3.58
CA ALA A 22 0.17 8.19 -2.47
C ALA A 22 0.88 7.16 -1.59
N VAL A 23 0.93 7.39 -0.28
CA VAL A 23 1.49 6.45 0.68
C VAL A 23 0.34 5.80 1.44
N ILE A 24 0.31 4.47 1.41
CA ILE A 24 -0.81 3.69 1.93
C ILE A 24 -0.29 2.65 2.93
N ASP A 25 -0.90 2.55 4.10
CA ASP A 25 -0.62 1.50 5.08
C ASP A 25 -1.83 1.22 5.99
N LEU A 26 -1.70 0.25 6.90
CA LEU A 26 -2.73 -0.03 7.89
C LEU A 26 -2.90 1.14 8.88
N GLU A 27 -4.10 1.28 9.45
CA GLU A 27 -4.41 2.29 10.48
C GLU A 27 -3.45 2.23 11.68
N ALA A 28 -3.03 1.03 12.08
CA ALA A 28 -2.05 0.83 13.15
C ALA A 28 -0.68 1.47 12.86
N SER A 29 -0.37 1.80 11.59
CA SER A 29 0.87 2.45 11.15
C SER A 29 0.67 3.92 10.76
N SER A 30 -0.48 4.53 11.11
CA SER A 30 -0.84 5.89 10.69
C SER A 30 0.20 6.95 11.07
N SER A 31 0.78 6.86 12.27
CA SER A 31 1.79 7.81 12.74
C SER A 31 3.08 7.75 11.92
N ASP A 32 3.56 6.54 11.59
CA ASP A 32 4.74 6.37 10.75
C ASP A 32 4.45 6.73 9.29
N LEU A 33 3.25 6.43 8.80
CA LEU A 33 2.79 6.83 7.47
C LEU A 33 2.77 8.36 7.29
N GLN A 34 2.32 9.10 8.31
CA GLN A 34 2.34 10.56 8.34
C GLN A 34 3.75 11.14 8.32
N LYS A 35 4.72 10.50 8.99
CA LYS A 35 6.13 10.92 8.90
C LYS A 35 6.66 10.78 7.46
N VAL A 36 6.37 9.65 6.80
CA VAL A 36 6.77 9.45 5.40
C VAL A 36 6.11 10.49 4.49
N GLN A 37 4.85 10.85 4.71
CA GLN A 37 4.19 11.93 3.98
C GLN A 37 4.93 13.26 4.18
N GLN A 38 5.25 13.61 5.43
CA GLN A 38 5.96 14.84 5.76
C GLN A 38 7.35 14.90 5.11
N GLU A 39 8.12 13.80 5.13
CA GLU A 39 9.42 13.72 4.47
C GLU A 39 9.32 13.95 2.95
N ILE A 40 8.26 13.46 2.31
CA ILE A 40 7.98 13.74 0.89
C ILE A 40 7.66 15.22 0.66
N GLU A 41 6.90 15.84 1.57
CA GLU A 41 6.54 17.26 1.48
C GLU A 41 7.73 18.19 1.72
N GLU A 42 8.65 17.83 2.60
CA GLU A 42 9.88 18.57 2.88
C GLU A 42 10.82 18.68 1.67
N ILE A 43 10.79 17.71 0.76
CA ILE A 43 11.52 17.77 -0.53
C ILE A 43 10.73 18.49 -1.64
N GLY A 44 9.64 19.19 -1.29
CA GLY A 44 8.85 20.00 -2.20
C GLY A 44 7.87 19.20 -3.07
N ARG A 45 7.55 17.96 -2.70
CA ARG A 45 6.63 17.09 -3.43
C ARG A 45 5.30 16.95 -2.73
N LYS A 46 4.23 16.75 -3.51
CA LYS A 46 2.91 16.46 -2.96
C LYS A 46 2.80 14.97 -2.61
N SER A 47 2.22 14.68 -1.46
CA SER A 47 1.87 13.32 -1.03
C SER A 47 0.43 13.26 -0.50
N ILE A 48 -0.10 12.07 -0.25
CA ILE A 48 -1.28 11.82 0.60
C ILE A 48 -1.03 10.54 1.37
N ALA A 49 -1.29 10.57 2.67
CA ALA A 49 -1.36 9.37 3.50
C ALA A 49 -2.80 8.85 3.52
N ILE A 50 -2.98 7.57 3.17
CA ILE A 50 -4.27 6.89 3.20
C ILE A 50 -4.12 5.65 4.09
N THR A 51 -5.02 5.46 5.05
CA THR A 51 -5.07 4.21 5.82
C THR A 51 -6.06 3.25 5.19
N ALA A 52 -5.62 2.02 4.90
CA ALA A 52 -6.43 1.03 4.22
C ALA A 52 -5.96 -0.40 4.53
N ASP A 53 -6.91 -1.33 4.59
CA ASP A 53 -6.62 -2.76 4.61
C ASP A 53 -6.74 -3.32 3.20
N VAL A 54 -5.60 -3.59 2.60
CA VAL A 54 -5.51 -4.06 1.22
C VAL A 54 -6.02 -5.50 1.02
N SER A 55 -6.23 -6.24 2.11
CA SER A 55 -6.86 -7.55 2.06
C SER A 55 -8.38 -7.46 1.88
N ASP A 56 -8.99 -6.29 2.09
CA ASP A 56 -10.41 -6.03 1.92
C ASP A 56 -10.73 -5.29 0.60
N SER A 57 -11.71 -5.81 -0.14
CA SER A 57 -12.02 -5.27 -1.47
C SER A 57 -12.70 -3.91 -1.44
N GLU A 58 -13.54 -3.63 -0.44
CA GLU A 58 -14.20 -2.32 -0.33
C GLU A 58 -13.20 -1.24 0.09
N SER A 59 -12.27 -1.59 0.99
CA SER A 59 -11.16 -0.73 1.39
C SER A 59 -10.26 -0.41 0.21
N VAL A 60 -9.90 -1.41 -0.61
CA VAL A 60 -9.13 -1.21 -1.85
C VAL A 60 -9.86 -0.29 -2.84
N GLU A 61 -11.17 -0.47 -3.04
CA GLU A 61 -11.92 0.41 -3.94
C GLU A 61 -11.91 1.87 -3.46
N LYS A 62 -12.17 2.10 -2.16
CA LYS A 62 -12.17 3.45 -1.58
C LYS A 62 -10.79 4.11 -1.64
N MET A 63 -9.74 3.40 -1.23
CA MET A 63 -8.37 3.96 -1.26
C MET A 63 -7.93 4.29 -2.69
N MET A 64 -8.35 3.51 -3.68
CA MET A 64 -7.99 3.75 -5.08
C MET A 64 -8.72 4.97 -5.65
N GLN A 65 -9.97 5.22 -5.25
CA GLN A 65 -10.69 6.45 -5.61
C GLN A 65 -10.00 7.70 -5.03
N GLU A 66 -9.54 7.62 -3.77
CA GLU A 66 -8.77 8.70 -3.14
C GLU A 66 -7.38 8.89 -3.78
N ALA A 67 -6.75 7.79 -4.22
CA ALA A 67 -5.43 7.81 -4.84
C ALA A 67 -5.42 8.15 -6.34
N ALA A 68 -6.57 8.15 -7.03
CA ALA A 68 -6.72 8.11 -8.50
C ALA A 68 -6.00 9.19 -9.34
N GLN A 69 -5.36 10.17 -8.71
CA GLN A 69 -4.52 11.19 -9.37
C GLN A 69 -3.01 11.04 -9.07
N LYS A 70 -2.61 9.94 -8.43
CA LYS A 70 -1.26 9.71 -7.90
C LYS A 70 -0.78 8.31 -8.26
N LEU A 71 0.52 8.15 -8.38
CA LEU A 71 1.13 6.85 -8.66
C LEU A 71 1.34 6.07 -7.36
N GLY A 72 1.20 4.75 -7.43
CA GLY A 72 1.40 3.83 -6.30
C GLY A 72 1.89 2.45 -6.77
N ILE A 73 2.50 1.70 -5.85
CA ILE A 73 2.98 0.33 -6.07
C ILE A 73 2.35 -0.55 -4.99
N SER A 74 1.72 -1.66 -5.38
CA SER A 74 1.27 -2.70 -4.44
C SER A 74 2.51 -3.40 -3.89
N ASN A 75 2.73 -3.23 -2.59
CA ASN A 75 3.94 -3.68 -1.88
C ASN A 75 3.62 -4.25 -0.48
N ALA A 76 2.37 -4.17 -0.01
CA ALA A 76 2.05 -4.67 1.31
C ALA A 76 2.35 -6.18 1.39
N GLY A 77 2.84 -6.62 2.54
CA GLY A 77 3.21 -8.01 2.71
C GLY A 77 3.40 -8.37 4.17
N ILE A 78 2.99 -9.58 4.52
CA ILE A 78 3.22 -10.19 5.83
C ILE A 78 3.91 -11.54 5.67
N VAL A 79 4.52 -12.00 6.74
CA VAL A 79 5.13 -13.34 6.82
C VAL A 79 4.67 -14.00 8.11
N ASP A 80 4.20 -15.23 8.00
CA ASP A 80 4.07 -16.13 9.13
C ASP A 80 5.28 -17.09 9.14
N THR A 81 5.87 -17.30 10.31
CA THR A 81 7.10 -18.08 10.51
C THR A 81 6.87 -19.36 11.31
N LYS A 82 5.61 -19.73 11.56
CA LYS A 82 5.24 -21.02 12.16
C LYS A 82 5.82 -22.19 11.35
N LEU A 83 6.07 -23.31 12.05
CA LEU A 83 6.38 -24.57 11.39
C LEU A 83 5.15 -25.03 10.59
N LEU A 84 5.37 -25.74 9.48
CA LEU A 84 4.29 -26.16 8.59
C LEU A 84 3.17 -26.94 9.30
N LEU A 85 3.52 -27.76 10.30
CA LEU A 85 2.54 -28.55 11.05
C LEU A 85 1.71 -27.72 12.04
N ASP A 86 2.19 -26.51 12.37
CA ASP A 86 1.52 -25.57 13.27
C ASP A 86 0.77 -24.46 12.50
N THR A 87 0.97 -24.37 11.18
CA THR A 87 0.27 -23.42 10.31
C THR A 87 -1.18 -23.86 10.14
N THR A 88 -2.11 -23.01 10.57
CA THR A 88 -3.54 -23.29 10.36
C THR A 88 -3.98 -22.83 8.96
N VAL A 89 -5.17 -23.24 8.54
CA VAL A 89 -5.76 -22.75 7.28
C VAL A 89 -6.00 -21.24 7.36
N GLU A 90 -6.38 -20.73 8.53
CA GLU A 90 -6.60 -19.32 8.77
C GLU A 90 -5.30 -18.49 8.66
N ASP A 91 -4.18 -19.03 9.14
CA ASP A 91 -2.86 -18.41 8.95
C ASP A 91 -2.51 -18.33 7.46
N TRP A 92 -2.72 -19.42 6.74
CA TRP A 92 -2.50 -19.50 5.29
C TRP A 92 -3.35 -18.48 4.54
N ASP A 93 -4.65 -18.44 4.84
CA ASP A 93 -5.60 -17.52 4.20
C ASP A 93 -5.25 -16.06 4.49
N THR A 94 -4.78 -15.76 5.71
CA THR A 94 -4.33 -14.41 6.09
C THR A 94 -3.12 -13.98 5.24
N VAL A 95 -2.12 -14.84 5.10
CA VAL A 95 -0.94 -14.56 4.26
C VAL A 95 -1.33 -14.38 2.80
N PHE A 96 -2.19 -15.23 2.24
CA PHE A 96 -2.64 -15.11 0.86
C PHE A 96 -3.54 -13.89 0.61
N ALA A 97 -4.37 -13.52 1.58
CA ALA A 97 -5.22 -12.34 1.49
C ALA A 97 -4.36 -11.07 1.37
N VAL A 98 -3.29 -10.94 2.15
CA VAL A 98 -2.41 -9.77 2.11
C VAL A 98 -1.39 -9.84 0.97
N ASN A 99 -0.79 -11.00 0.69
CA ASN A 99 0.34 -11.06 -0.25
C ASN A 99 -0.08 -11.33 -1.70
N MET A 100 -1.27 -11.90 -1.93
CA MET A 100 -1.72 -12.30 -3.28
C MET A 100 -3.03 -11.60 -3.67
N ARG A 101 -4.05 -11.63 -2.79
CA ARG A 101 -5.35 -11.02 -3.10
C ARG A 101 -5.24 -9.50 -3.20
N ASP A 102 -4.48 -8.84 -2.33
CA ASP A 102 -4.13 -7.41 -2.43
C ASP A 102 -3.68 -7.06 -3.85
N VAL A 103 -2.61 -7.70 -4.33
CA VAL A 103 -1.99 -7.38 -5.62
C VAL A 103 -3.02 -7.47 -6.75
N PHE A 104 -3.86 -8.52 -6.75
CA PHE A 104 -4.95 -8.66 -7.71
C PHE A 104 -5.96 -7.50 -7.63
N LEU A 105 -6.45 -7.18 -6.43
CA LEU A 105 -7.44 -6.12 -6.22
C LEU A 105 -6.89 -4.75 -6.63
N CYS A 106 -5.69 -4.41 -6.17
CA CYS A 106 -5.01 -3.16 -6.50
C CYS A 106 -4.76 -3.04 -8.01
N CYS A 107 -4.23 -4.07 -8.67
CA CYS A 107 -4.02 -4.05 -10.11
C CYS A 107 -5.33 -3.90 -10.89
N LYS A 108 -6.40 -4.59 -10.46
CA LYS A 108 -7.72 -4.49 -11.10
C LYS A 108 -8.27 -3.06 -11.02
N GLU A 109 -8.25 -2.45 -9.84
CA GLU A 109 -8.77 -1.08 -9.66
C GLU A 109 -7.87 -0.05 -10.37
N ALA A 110 -6.55 -0.21 -10.32
CA ALA A 110 -5.62 0.63 -11.07
C ALA A 110 -5.88 0.55 -12.58
N ALA A 111 -6.09 -0.66 -13.12
CA ALA A 111 -6.38 -0.84 -14.54
C ALA A 111 -7.67 -0.12 -14.98
N LYS A 112 -8.73 -0.14 -14.16
CA LYS A 112 -9.97 0.61 -14.46
C LYS A 112 -9.74 2.11 -14.61
N ILE A 113 -8.81 2.69 -13.85
CA ILE A 113 -8.44 4.10 -13.91
C ILE A 113 -7.59 4.35 -15.17
N MET A 114 -6.55 3.56 -15.36
CA MET A 114 -5.60 3.72 -16.47
C MET A 114 -6.24 3.56 -17.85
N ILE A 115 -7.21 2.67 -18.00
CA ILE A 115 -7.94 2.47 -19.28
C ILE A 115 -8.77 3.70 -19.67
N LYS A 116 -9.18 4.54 -18.71
CA LYS A 116 -10.00 5.73 -18.96
C LYS A 116 -9.19 6.97 -19.33
N GLN A 117 -7.88 6.96 -19.08
CA GLN A 117 -6.95 8.07 -19.36
C GLN A 117 -6.52 8.05 -20.83
#